data_AF-R7V2N9-F1
#
_entry.id   AF-R7V2N9-F1
#
_cell.length_a   1.000
_cell.length_b   1.000
_cell.length_c   1.000
_cell.angle_alpha   90.00
_cell.angle_beta   90.00
_cell.angle_gamma   90.00
#
_symmetry.space_group_name_H-M   'P 1'
#
loop_
_entity.id
_entity.type
_entity.pdbx_description
1 polymer ?
#
loop_
_entity_poly.entity_id
_entity_poly.type
_entity_poly.pdbx_seq_one_letter_code
_entity_poly.pdbx_strand_id
1 'polypeptide(L)'
;MRNVQLLDELECGEIPAHIREARLAEFKRQAKNFHEFADKQHGQYTEIEEEKNFLAVTTSEDKCVVHFFHDDFRRCAIMDTHLKVLAEKYFETKFAKINVTKAKFFVDKLKIRVLPAVVCFNKGVVVDRIVGFDDLGNTDSFPVSVLEHRLSASGVIKVKGSEDPKNKSILGRTQKDEESNSDDDW
;
A
#
# COMPACT_ATOMS: atom_id res chain seq x y z
N MET A 1 -27.83 16.42 11.71
CA MET A 1 -27.95 17.60 10.81
C MET A 1 -26.64 18.01 10.12
N ARG A 2 -25.46 17.46 10.47
CA ARG A 2 -24.18 17.75 9.77
C ARG A 2 -23.95 17.04 8.42
N ASN A 3 -24.76 16.04 8.07
CA ASN A 3 -24.63 15.29 6.81
C ASN A 3 -25.36 15.93 5.61
N VAL A 4 -26.24 16.90 5.85
CA VAL A 4 -27.04 17.53 4.79
C VAL A 4 -26.29 18.70 4.15
N GLN A 5 -25.50 19.44 4.94
CA GLN A 5 -24.76 20.61 4.46
C GLN A 5 -23.60 20.28 3.50
N LEU A 6 -22.99 19.09 3.62
CA LEU A 6 -21.95 18.61 2.70
C LEU A 6 -22.49 18.24 1.30
N LEU A 7 -23.79 17.96 1.20
CA LEU A 7 -24.45 17.65 -0.07
C LEU A 7 -24.81 18.93 -0.81
N ASP A 8 -25.25 19.97 -0.09
CA ASP A 8 -25.61 21.26 -0.68
C ASP A 8 -24.37 22.05 -1.19
N GLU A 9 -23.20 21.90 -0.55
CA GLU A 9 -21.94 22.51 -1.05
C GLU A 9 -21.45 21.90 -2.38
N LEU A 10 -21.99 20.74 -2.80
CA LEU A 10 -21.71 20.12 -4.10
C LEU A 10 -22.60 20.66 -5.24
N GLU A 11 -23.60 21.48 -4.92
CA GLU A 11 -24.53 22.07 -5.90
C GLU A 11 -24.01 23.36 -6.54
N CYS A 12 -22.90 23.92 -6.03
CA CYS A 12 -22.36 25.20 -6.51
C CYS A 12 -21.31 25.02 -7.63
N GLY A 13 -21.74 25.21 -8.88
CA GLY A 13 -20.87 25.46 -10.04
C GLY A 13 -20.65 24.26 -10.96
N GLU A 14 -21.31 24.29 -12.13
CA GLU A 14 -21.21 23.42 -13.32
C GLU A 14 -20.07 22.38 -13.38
N ILE A 15 -20.13 21.33 -12.56
CA ILE A 15 -19.35 20.11 -12.79
C ILE A 15 -20.09 19.33 -13.89
N PRO A 16 -19.48 19.07 -15.05
CA PRO A 16 -20.12 18.35 -16.14
C PRO A 16 -20.70 17.00 -15.67
N ALA A 17 -21.88 16.62 -16.17
CA ALA A 17 -22.59 15.41 -15.72
C ALA A 17 -21.70 14.15 -15.72
N HIS A 18 -20.84 14.00 -16.73
CA HIS A 18 -19.90 12.89 -16.84
C HIS A 18 -18.82 12.88 -15.74
N ILE A 19 -18.37 14.05 -15.25
CA ILE A 19 -17.42 14.16 -14.13
C ILE A 19 -18.12 13.82 -12.80
N ARG A 20 -19.37 14.24 -12.62
CA ARG A 20 -20.18 13.89 -11.44
C ARG A 20 -20.44 12.39 -11.37
N GLU A 21 -20.85 11.79 -12.48
CA GLU A 21 -21.08 10.34 -12.58
C GLU A 21 -19.79 9.54 -12.35
N ALA A 22 -18.66 9.96 -12.93
CA ALA A 22 -17.37 9.32 -12.71
C ALA A 22 -16.94 9.37 -11.23
N ARG A 23 -17.05 10.53 -10.57
CA ARG A 23 -16.73 10.68 -9.14
C ARG A 23 -17.65 9.86 -8.26
N LEU A 24 -18.95 9.84 -8.55
CA LEU A 24 -19.93 9.04 -7.80
C LEU A 24 -19.69 7.54 -7.97
N ALA A 25 -19.33 7.09 -9.19
CA ALA A 25 -19.00 5.71 -9.46
C ALA A 25 -17.70 5.27 -8.75
N GLU A 26 -16.67 6.13 -8.75
CA GLU A 26 -15.43 5.87 -8.03
C GLU A 26 -15.67 5.79 -6.52
N PHE A 27 -16.44 6.73 -5.96
CA PHE A 27 -16.81 6.72 -4.54
C PHE A 27 -17.58 5.45 -4.15
N LYS A 28 -18.57 5.04 -4.97
CA LYS A 28 -19.32 3.78 -4.75
C LYS A 28 -18.40 2.56 -4.80
N ARG A 29 -17.42 2.53 -5.71
CA ARG A 29 -16.46 1.42 -5.80
C ARG A 29 -15.55 1.38 -4.57
N GLN A 30 -15.04 2.52 -4.13
CA GLN A 30 -14.22 2.60 -2.92
C GLN A 30 -15.02 2.18 -1.67
N ALA A 31 -16.29 2.58 -1.57
CA ALA A 31 -17.16 2.18 -0.46
C ALA A 31 -17.44 0.67 -0.42
N LYS A 32 -17.64 0.03 -1.58
CA LYS A 32 -17.80 -1.43 -1.66
C LYS A 32 -16.53 -2.17 -1.27
N ASN A 33 -15.38 -1.75 -1.83
CA ASN A 33 -14.10 -2.33 -1.49
C ASN A 33 -13.79 -2.20 0.00
N PHE A 34 -14.15 -1.08 0.63
CA PHE A 34 -13.96 -0.88 2.06
C PHE A 34 -14.79 -1.88 2.91
N HIS A 35 -16.04 -2.16 2.52
CA HIS A 35 -16.85 -3.20 3.18
C HIS A 35 -16.21 -4.59 3.03
N GLU A 36 -15.81 -4.96 1.81
CA GLU A 36 -15.18 -6.26 1.56
C GLU A 36 -13.86 -6.42 2.33
N PHE A 37 -13.05 -5.35 2.40
CA PHE A 37 -11.83 -5.34 3.18
C PHE A 37 -12.10 -5.45 4.69
N ALA A 38 -13.16 -4.82 5.20
CA ALA A 38 -13.56 -4.95 6.59
C ALA A 38 -13.96 -6.38 6.95
N ASP A 39 -14.74 -7.04 6.09
CA ASP A 39 -15.17 -8.43 6.28
C ASP A 39 -13.97 -9.39 6.29
N LYS A 40 -12.95 -9.10 5.48
CA LYS A 40 -11.71 -9.89 5.38
C LYS A 40 -10.65 -9.53 6.42
N GLN A 41 -11.01 -8.76 7.46
CA GLN A 41 -10.10 -8.35 8.53
C GLN A 41 -8.86 -7.59 8.01
N HIS A 42 -9.05 -6.70 7.04
CA HIS A 42 -8.02 -5.74 6.67
C HIS A 42 -7.82 -4.73 7.80
N GLY A 43 -6.68 -4.03 7.80
CA GLY A 43 -6.34 -3.11 8.89
C GLY A 43 -5.80 -3.79 10.15
N GLN A 44 -5.72 -5.12 10.16
CA GLN A 44 -5.23 -5.91 11.28
C GLN A 44 -4.04 -6.77 10.86
N TYR A 45 -3.19 -7.07 11.83
CA TYR A 45 -2.07 -7.98 11.66
C TYR A 45 -2.45 -9.37 12.16
N THR A 46 -2.82 -10.25 11.23
CA THR A 46 -3.37 -11.59 11.54
C THR A 46 -2.34 -12.69 11.40
N GLU A 47 -2.36 -13.69 12.28
CA GLU A 47 -1.52 -14.89 12.15
C GLU A 47 -2.23 -15.97 11.32
N ILE A 48 -1.48 -16.59 10.41
CA ILE A 48 -1.89 -17.76 9.65
C ILE A 48 -1.40 -18.99 10.42
N GLU A 49 -2.32 -19.72 11.06
CA GLU A 49 -1.98 -20.89 11.86
C GLU A 49 -1.70 -22.13 11.01
N GLU A 50 -2.45 -22.30 9.92
CA GLU A 50 -2.36 -23.47 9.05
C GLU A 50 -1.70 -23.15 7.72
N GLU A 51 -0.74 -23.98 7.31
CA GLU A 51 -0.05 -23.87 6.02
C GLU A 51 -1.03 -23.84 4.83
N LYS A 52 -2.11 -24.62 4.88
CA LYS A 52 -3.13 -24.68 3.82
C LYS A 52 -3.81 -23.34 3.57
N ASN A 53 -3.94 -22.51 4.61
CA ASN A 53 -4.61 -21.22 4.52
C ASN A 53 -3.71 -20.14 3.89
N PHE A 54 -2.40 -20.39 3.79
CA PHE A 54 -1.44 -19.45 3.21
C PHE A 54 -1.79 -19.07 1.76
N LEU A 55 -2.11 -20.06 0.92
CA LEU A 55 -2.47 -19.81 -0.48
C LEU A 55 -3.80 -19.07 -0.61
N ALA A 56 -4.77 -19.40 0.26
CA ALA A 56 -6.04 -18.70 0.29
C ALA A 56 -5.83 -17.22 0.62
N VAL A 57 -5.05 -16.90 1.65
CA VAL A 57 -4.78 -15.50 2.05
C VAL A 57 -4.02 -14.74 0.96
N THR A 58 -2.98 -15.33 0.37
CA THR A 58 -2.11 -14.65 -0.61
C THR A 58 -2.75 -14.48 -1.99
N THR A 59 -3.71 -15.35 -2.36
CA THR A 59 -4.38 -15.30 -3.67
C THR A 59 -5.72 -14.57 -3.63
N SER A 60 -6.40 -14.52 -2.47
CA SER A 60 -7.68 -13.81 -2.33
C SER A 60 -7.54 -12.29 -2.36
N GLU A 61 -6.33 -11.80 -2.06
CA GLU A 61 -6.06 -10.37 -1.96
C GLU A 61 -5.17 -9.86 -3.10
N ASP A 62 -5.50 -8.67 -3.58
CA ASP A 62 -4.70 -7.99 -4.59
C ASP A 62 -3.30 -7.66 -4.05
N LYS A 63 -3.19 -7.17 -2.81
CA LYS A 63 -1.92 -6.80 -2.19
C LYS A 63 -1.82 -7.45 -0.81
N CYS A 64 -0.81 -8.27 -0.63
CA CYS A 64 -0.59 -8.99 0.62
C CYS A 64 0.87 -8.92 1.03
N VAL A 65 1.12 -8.72 2.32
CA VAL A 65 2.45 -8.73 2.93
C VAL A 65 2.44 -9.81 4.00
N VAL A 66 3.31 -10.81 3.83
CA VAL A 66 3.42 -11.93 4.78
C VAL A 66 4.79 -11.94 5.44
N HIS A 67 4.79 -11.87 6.77
CA HIS A 67 5.97 -12.00 7.60
C HIS A 67 6.18 -13.45 8.03
N PHE A 68 7.31 -14.03 7.62
CA PHE A 68 7.78 -15.31 8.10
C PHE A 68 8.62 -15.07 9.35
N PHE A 69 8.12 -15.59 10.47
CA PHE A 69 8.68 -15.35 11.80
C PHE A 69 8.96 -16.65 12.56
N HIS A 70 9.70 -16.51 13.65
CA HIS A 70 9.93 -17.58 14.63
C HIS A 70 10.09 -16.93 16.01
N ASP A 71 9.49 -17.54 17.04
CA ASP A 71 9.34 -16.93 18.37
C ASP A 71 10.68 -16.69 19.07
N ASP A 72 11.66 -17.58 18.88
CA ASP A 72 13.01 -17.44 19.45
C ASP A 72 13.84 -16.27 18.89
N PHE A 73 13.39 -15.63 17.80
CA PHE A 73 14.15 -14.58 17.12
C PHE A 73 13.67 -13.19 17.52
N ARG A 74 14.43 -12.50 18.38
CA ARG A 74 14.14 -11.12 18.82
C ARG A 74 13.88 -10.14 17.67
N ARG A 75 14.61 -10.27 16.55
CA ARG A 75 14.42 -9.40 15.37
C ARG A 75 13.05 -9.58 14.71
N CYS A 76 12.43 -10.74 14.82
CA CYS A 76 11.05 -10.96 14.37
C CYS A 76 10.04 -10.17 15.21
N ALA A 77 10.24 -10.07 16.52
CA ALA A 77 9.36 -9.28 17.40
C ALA A 77 9.41 -7.78 17.07
N ILE A 78 10.58 -7.27 16.69
CA ILE A 78 10.75 -5.88 16.22
C ILE A 78 9.97 -5.66 14.92
N MET A 79 10.12 -6.57 13.95
CA MET A 79 9.38 -6.53 12.68
C MET A 79 7.86 -6.59 12.88
N ASP A 80 7.38 -7.46 13.79
CA ASP A 80 5.96 -7.54 14.16
C ASP A 80 5.42 -6.19 14.67
N THR A 81 6.20 -5.47 15.47
CA THR A 81 5.79 -4.15 16.01
C THR A 81 5.60 -3.14 14.88
N HIS A 82 6.52 -3.09 13.91
CA HIS A 82 6.42 -2.17 12.78
C HIS A 82 5.28 -2.55 11.82
N LEU A 83 5.14 -3.83 11.49
CA LEU A 83 4.08 -4.30 10.60
C LEU A 83 2.68 -4.10 11.18
N LYS A 84 2.52 -4.19 12.50
CA LYS A 84 1.24 -3.90 13.17
C LYS A 84 0.82 -2.44 12.97
N VAL A 85 1.75 -1.50 13.13
CA VAL A 85 1.49 -0.06 12.89
C VAL A 85 1.13 0.18 11.41
N LEU A 86 1.82 -0.50 10.49
CA LEU A 86 1.55 -0.36 9.05
C LEU A 86 0.22 -1.00 8.65
N ALA A 87 -0.18 -2.11 9.28
CA ALA A 87 -1.46 -2.75 9.03
C ALA A 87 -2.62 -1.78 9.32
N GLU A 88 -2.57 -1.08 10.47
CA GLU A 88 -3.59 -0.09 10.84
C GLU A 88 -3.62 1.11 9.88
N LYS A 89 -2.47 1.49 9.33
CA LYS A 89 -2.34 2.63 8.40
C LYS A 89 -2.79 2.29 6.97
N TYR A 90 -2.53 1.08 6.49
CA TYR A 90 -2.71 0.67 5.09
C TYR A 90 -3.80 -0.39 4.93
N PHE A 91 -5.06 0.04 5.06
CA PHE A 91 -6.23 -0.84 4.97
C PHE A 91 -6.38 -1.58 3.61
N GLU A 92 -5.89 -1.00 2.51
CA GLU A 92 -5.93 -1.67 1.20
C GLU A 92 -5.03 -2.90 1.11
N THR A 93 -4.07 -3.06 2.03
CA THR A 93 -3.06 -4.12 1.98
C THR A 93 -3.29 -5.09 3.12
N LYS A 94 -3.35 -6.39 2.82
CA LYS A 94 -3.48 -7.41 3.85
C LYS A 94 -2.12 -7.69 4.47
N PHE A 95 -1.99 -7.51 5.78
CA PHE A 95 -0.80 -7.88 6.53
C PHE A 95 -1.06 -9.16 7.32
N ALA A 96 -0.18 -10.13 7.15
CA ALA A 96 -0.26 -11.40 7.86
C ALA A 96 1.11 -11.87 8.32
N LYS A 97 1.13 -12.80 9.26
CA LYS A 97 2.34 -13.50 9.68
C LYS A 97 2.14 -15.00 9.75
N ILE A 98 3.23 -15.74 9.57
CA ILE A 98 3.23 -17.19 9.65
C ILE A 98 4.52 -17.69 10.29
N ASN A 99 4.38 -18.62 11.23
CA ASN A 99 5.54 -19.20 11.89
C ASN A 99 6.21 -20.20 10.93
N VAL A 100 7.52 -20.08 10.72
CA VAL A 100 8.28 -20.96 9.82
C VAL A 100 8.21 -22.44 10.20
N THR A 101 7.95 -22.76 11.48
CA THR A 101 7.77 -24.14 11.94
C THR A 101 6.48 -24.76 11.43
N LYS A 102 5.44 -23.94 11.22
CA LYS A 102 4.11 -24.33 10.73
C LYS A 102 4.03 -24.35 9.19
N ALA A 103 4.95 -23.67 8.50
CA ALA A 103 4.91 -23.44 7.05
C ALA A 103 6.15 -23.92 6.29
N LYS A 104 6.63 -25.14 6.62
CA LYS A 104 7.89 -25.68 6.07
C LYS A 104 7.88 -25.76 4.55
N PHE A 105 6.77 -26.11 3.92
CA PHE A 105 6.66 -26.20 2.46
C PHE A 105 6.92 -24.83 1.81
N PHE A 106 6.33 -23.76 2.34
CA PHE A 106 6.53 -22.43 1.80
C PHE A 106 7.90 -21.86 2.13
N VAL A 107 8.47 -22.18 3.30
CA VAL A 107 9.85 -21.82 3.66
C VAL A 107 10.82 -22.39 2.63
N ASP A 108 10.68 -23.66 2.27
CA ASP A 108 11.52 -24.32 1.26
C ASP A 108 11.25 -23.78 -0.14
N LYS A 109 9.97 -23.68 -0.53
CA LYS A 109 9.56 -23.23 -1.87
C LYS A 109 9.98 -21.78 -2.14
N LEU A 110 9.84 -20.92 -1.14
CA LEU A 110 10.26 -19.52 -1.19
C LEU A 110 11.75 -19.38 -0.85
N LYS A 111 12.47 -20.43 -0.46
CA LYS A 111 13.89 -20.39 -0.10
C LYS A 111 14.19 -19.36 1.01
N ILE A 112 13.39 -19.38 2.08
CA ILE A 112 13.59 -18.50 3.23
C ILE A 112 14.69 -19.10 4.10
N ARG A 113 15.86 -18.44 4.15
CA ARG A 113 17.04 -18.91 4.88
C ARG A 113 17.41 -18.05 6.09
N VAL A 114 16.93 -16.81 6.11
CA VAL A 114 17.28 -15.80 7.12
C VAL A 114 15.99 -15.19 7.64
N LEU A 115 15.91 -14.99 8.95
CA LEU A 115 14.79 -14.38 9.64
C LEU A 115 15.18 -13.06 10.29
N PRO A 116 14.27 -12.08 10.37
CA PRO A 116 12.91 -12.08 9.82
C PRO A 116 12.89 -12.02 8.28
N ALA A 117 11.86 -12.57 7.63
CA ALA A 117 11.67 -12.45 6.18
C ALA A 117 10.25 -11.97 5.87
N VAL A 118 10.13 -10.85 5.16
CA VAL A 118 8.85 -10.30 4.74
C VAL A 118 8.72 -10.48 3.23
N VAL A 119 7.66 -11.15 2.79
CA VAL A 119 7.39 -11.40 1.38
C VAL A 119 6.17 -10.60 0.95
N CYS A 120 6.34 -9.84 -0.13
CA CYS A 120 5.31 -9.01 -0.72
C CYS A 120 4.67 -9.75 -1.90
N PHE A 121 3.35 -9.83 -1.90
CA PHE A 121 2.55 -10.47 -2.92
C PHE A 121 1.63 -9.45 -3.60
N ASN A 122 1.50 -9.58 -4.92
CA ASN A 122 0.49 -8.91 -5.71
C ASN A 122 -0.26 -9.98 -6.52
N LYS A 123 -1.56 -10.15 -6.26
CA LYS A 123 -2.42 -11.16 -6.90
C LYS A 123 -1.81 -12.57 -6.86
N GLY A 124 -1.34 -12.99 -5.68
CA GLY A 124 -0.69 -14.30 -5.47
C GLY A 124 0.73 -14.43 -6.02
N VAL A 125 1.26 -13.42 -6.73
CA VAL A 125 2.63 -13.43 -7.26
C VAL A 125 3.57 -12.67 -6.33
N VAL A 126 4.74 -13.24 -6.03
CA VAL A 126 5.77 -12.54 -5.25
C VAL A 126 6.32 -11.38 -6.07
N VAL A 127 6.17 -10.16 -5.56
CA VAL A 127 6.70 -8.95 -6.20
C VAL A 127 8.00 -8.48 -5.57
N ASP A 128 8.20 -8.76 -4.27
CA ASP A 128 9.38 -8.31 -3.55
C ASP A 128 9.59 -9.12 -2.26
N ARG A 129 10.80 -9.02 -1.71
CA ARG A 129 11.17 -9.63 -0.43
C ARG A 129 12.15 -8.75 0.32
N ILE A 130 11.89 -8.61 1.62
CA ILE A 130 12.81 -8.01 2.58
C ILE A 130 13.35 -9.15 3.45
N VAL A 131 14.67 -9.30 3.50
CA VAL A 131 15.35 -10.35 4.27
C VAL A 131 16.21 -9.71 5.35
N GLY A 132 15.99 -10.10 6.60
CA GLY A 132 16.69 -9.52 7.73
C GLY A 132 16.46 -8.01 7.83
N PHE A 133 17.48 -7.30 8.33
CA PHE A 133 17.48 -5.84 8.42
C PHE A 133 18.49 -5.20 7.47
N ASP A 134 19.08 -5.96 6.54
CA ASP A 134 20.11 -5.47 5.63
C ASP A 134 19.59 -4.29 4.80
N ASP A 135 18.36 -4.39 4.29
CA ASP A 135 17.64 -3.34 3.56
C ASP A 135 17.11 -2.21 4.45
N LEU A 136 17.21 -2.36 5.78
CA LEU A 136 16.62 -1.45 6.78
C LEU A 136 17.69 -0.73 7.61
N GLY A 137 18.94 -0.71 7.12
CA GLY A 137 20.08 -0.06 7.77
C GLY A 137 20.84 -0.96 8.75
N ASN A 138 20.54 -2.27 8.77
CA ASN A 138 21.18 -3.31 9.58
C ASN A 138 21.27 -2.96 11.07
N THR A 139 20.23 -2.33 11.60
CA THR A 139 20.10 -1.93 12.99
C THR A 139 18.82 -2.50 13.59
N ASP A 140 18.85 -2.85 14.87
CA ASP A 140 17.66 -3.27 15.62
C ASP A 140 16.71 -2.11 15.92
N SER A 141 17.16 -0.87 15.73
CA SER A 141 16.37 0.33 15.95
C SER A 141 16.29 1.14 14.66
N PHE A 142 15.29 0.85 13.84
CA PHE A 142 14.95 1.64 12.67
C PHE A 142 13.54 2.22 12.81
N PRO A 143 13.28 3.42 12.26
CA PRO A 143 11.94 4.01 12.30
C PRO A 143 10.99 3.28 11.34
N VAL A 144 9.70 3.22 11.69
CA VAL A 144 8.64 2.59 10.87
C VAL A 144 8.64 3.14 9.43
N SER A 145 9.01 4.41 9.25
CA SER A 145 9.10 5.07 7.94
C SER A 145 10.08 4.41 6.97
N VAL A 146 11.15 3.75 7.46
CA VAL A 146 12.10 3.05 6.58
C VAL A 146 11.45 1.80 5.99
N LEU A 147 10.75 1.01 6.82
CA LEU A 147 10.00 -0.15 6.36
C LEU A 147 8.85 0.25 5.44
N GLU A 148 8.16 1.33 5.78
CA GLU A 148 7.11 1.94 4.94
C GLU A 148 7.66 2.31 3.56
N HIS A 149 8.78 3.02 3.49
CA HIS A 149 9.38 3.39 2.21
C HIS A 149 9.79 2.14 1.39
N ARG A 150 10.36 1.11 2.05
CA ARG A 150 10.76 -0.14 1.38
C ARG A 150 9.55 -0.90 0.80
N LEU A 151 8.42 -0.95 1.53
CA LEU A 151 7.17 -1.55 1.06
C LEU A 151 6.46 -0.69 0.00
N SER A 152 6.61 0.63 0.06
CA SER A 152 6.07 1.51 -0.99
C SER A 152 6.80 1.30 -2.31
N ALA A 153 8.11 1.08 -2.26
CA ALA A 153 8.92 0.80 -3.45
C ALA A 153 8.52 -0.50 -4.16
N SER A 154 7.93 -1.47 -3.44
CA SER A 154 7.41 -2.71 -4.04
C SER A 154 5.98 -2.59 -4.58
N GLY A 155 5.34 -1.44 -4.39
CA GLY A 155 3.98 -1.16 -4.87
C GLY A 155 2.87 -1.85 -4.08
N VAL A 156 3.19 -2.56 -2.98
CA VAL A 156 2.18 -3.20 -2.13
C VAL A 156 1.47 -2.20 -1.23
N ILE A 157 2.11 -1.08 -0.87
CA ILE A 157 1.44 0.03 -0.18
C ILE A 157 1.51 1.32 -1.00
N LYS A 158 0.56 2.24 -0.77
CA LYS A 158 0.51 3.55 -1.43
C LYS A 158 0.60 4.65 -0.37
N VAL A 159 1.74 5.34 -0.31
CA VAL A 159 1.90 6.46 0.64
C VAL A 159 1.11 7.67 0.12
N LYS A 160 0.23 8.23 0.96
CA LYS A 160 -0.50 9.47 0.61
C LYS A 160 0.51 10.62 0.45
N GLY A 161 0.57 11.21 -0.73
CA GLY A 161 1.47 12.32 -1.05
C GLY A 161 2.76 11.94 -1.80
N SER A 162 3.03 10.65 -2.00
CA SER A 162 4.04 10.21 -2.98
C SER A 162 3.35 10.03 -4.33
N GLU A 163 3.08 11.13 -5.03
CA GLU A 163 2.77 11.03 -6.45
C GLU A 163 4.02 10.51 -7.17
N ASP A 164 3.90 9.38 -7.87
CA ASP A 164 4.94 8.89 -8.77
C ASP A 164 5.40 10.05 -9.67
N PRO A 165 6.68 10.44 -9.66
CA PRO A 165 7.17 11.54 -10.50
C PRO A 165 7.00 11.28 -12.01
N LYS A 166 6.59 10.05 -12.39
CA LYS A 166 6.32 9.63 -13.76
C LYS A 166 4.92 9.99 -14.27
N ASN A 167 4.01 10.51 -13.44
CA ASN A 167 2.64 10.83 -13.84
C ASN A 167 2.30 12.32 -13.74
N LYS A 168 3.22 13.19 -14.17
CA LYS A 168 2.86 14.60 -14.45
C LYS A 168 2.05 14.64 -15.75
N SER A 169 0.74 14.52 -15.61
CA SER A 169 -0.23 14.89 -16.65
C SER A 169 0.04 16.34 -17.07
N ILE A 170 0.36 16.50 -18.35
CA ILE A 170 0.40 17.76 -19.09
C ILE A 170 -1.02 18.31 -19.10
N LEU A 171 -1.38 19.16 -18.15
CA LEU A 171 -2.61 19.94 -18.25
C LEU A 171 -2.39 21.37 -17.73
N GLY A 172 -2.27 22.29 -18.70
CA GLY A 172 -2.72 23.67 -18.56
C GLY A 172 -1.78 24.66 -17.88
N ARG A 173 -0.74 25.11 -18.58
CA ARG A 173 -0.21 26.46 -18.36
C ARG A 173 -0.08 27.19 -19.70
N THR A 174 -1.07 28.03 -19.95
CA THR A 174 -1.20 28.99 -21.05
C THR A 174 0.14 29.67 -21.36
N GLN A 175 0.62 29.52 -22.60
CA GLN A 175 1.55 30.46 -23.22
C GLN A 175 0.85 31.82 -23.20
N LYS A 176 1.37 32.75 -22.40
CA LYS A 176 1.20 34.17 -22.72
C LYS A 176 2.22 34.46 -23.81
N ASP A 177 1.71 34.57 -25.02
CA ASP A 177 2.37 35.30 -26.09
C ASP A 177 2.49 36.76 -25.61
N GLU A 178 3.71 37.23 -25.42
CA GLU A 178 4.01 38.66 -25.52
C GLU A 178 4.81 38.83 -26.81
N GLU A 179 4.06 39.12 -27.89
CA GLU A 179 4.56 39.83 -29.05
C GLU A 179 5.06 41.21 -28.59
N SER A 180 6.35 41.47 -28.73
CA SER A 180 6.85 42.80 -29.05
C SER A 180 7.76 42.65 -30.25
N ASN A 181 7.25 42.97 -31.43
CA ASN A 181 8.03 43.01 -32.66
C ASN A 181 8.22 44.48 -33.04
N SER A 182 9.48 44.83 -33.37
CA SER A 182 9.90 45.95 -34.24
C SER A 182 9.69 47.40 -33.74
N ASP A 183 10.57 48.39 -33.94
CA ASP A 183 11.52 48.61 -35.05
C ASP A 183 12.74 49.49 -34.65
N ASP A 184 13.72 49.43 -35.54
CA ASP A 184 15.05 50.01 -35.68
C ASP A 184 15.27 51.55 -35.57
N ASP A 185 16.57 51.87 -35.43
CA ASP A 185 17.33 53.02 -35.97
C ASP A 185 16.99 54.47 -35.55
N TRP A 186 17.94 55.11 -34.83
CA TRP A 186 18.78 56.23 -35.32
C TRP A 186 19.89 56.59 -34.31
#